data_AF-A0A9D2JZK5-F1
#
_entry.id   AF-A0A9D2JZK5-F1
#
_cell.length_a   1.000
_cell.length_b   1.000
_cell.length_c   1.000
_cell.angle_alpha   90.00
_cell.angle_beta   90.00
_cell.angle_gamma   90.00
#
_symmetry.space_group_name_H-M   'P 1'
#
loop_
_entity.id
_entity.type
_entity.pdbx_description
1 polymer ?
#
loop_
_entity_poly.entity_id
_entity_poly.type
_entity_poly.pdbx_seq_one_letter_code
_entity_poly.pdbx_strand_id
1 'polypeptide(L)'
;AGHYSALGYRVGSVFVLQVVLERVNGDVLVVTRTTEGFTKDALTVRFGGNCFFADNITSEIGTATEVEQVTWPVYYPADPAITAETGLSVSFTLANSAGDKNDWSSLINAGGYIITYGNLDPWNNTGSELAEMHCYPGLTAFGGANATALLVTEPIDVLVNITKDQIEFYKDGVLIIRYVRSDPMSDNSKTVGDFIDAFLAEVEQNGFTFAEVAFDITNVEVGPAQKIEQNNDNGRVVEAVENALETGISISATISGHSGDWATHVIATASKMYVTLPNLDPYNNISNEFPTGFNASPAVANAFVGEGATWDYFLNKEGIFLTVTVDVEQGVKFYDKGVLIIWYRPDYVMSGTTTVADFAEFVLGEIESSGFTFMEGAVANSVTTNFQMDEALTDEEVLALYQQQAGMTVE
;
A
#
# COMPACT_ATOMS: atom_id res chain seq x y z
N ALA A 1 15.34 16.23 -10.96
CA ALA A 1 16.32 15.25 -10.48
C ALA A 1 17.43 15.10 -11.51
N GLY A 2 18.69 14.95 -11.10
CA GLY A 2 19.79 14.68 -12.02
C GLY A 2 20.02 13.17 -12.15
N HIS A 3 20.47 12.69 -13.31
CA HIS A 3 20.81 11.27 -13.50
C HIS A 3 22.25 11.02 -13.07
N TYR A 4 22.47 9.97 -12.28
CA TYR A 4 23.83 9.47 -11.99
C TYR A 4 24.02 8.12 -12.66
N SER A 5 25.19 7.92 -13.26
CA SER A 5 25.62 6.60 -13.72
C SER A 5 27.09 6.39 -13.44
N ALA A 6 27.46 5.16 -13.08
CA ALA A 6 28.83 4.77 -12.86
C ALA A 6 29.17 3.57 -13.75
N LEU A 7 30.24 3.69 -14.53
CA LEU A 7 30.78 2.63 -15.37
C LEU A 7 32.17 2.25 -14.87
N GLY A 8 32.30 1.04 -14.36
CA GLY A 8 33.58 0.44 -14.02
C GLY A 8 34.02 -0.55 -15.09
N TYR A 9 35.23 -0.39 -15.63
CA TYR A 9 35.80 -1.36 -16.57
C TYR A 9 37.29 -1.57 -16.32
N ARG A 10 37.79 -2.75 -16.72
CA ARG A 10 39.17 -3.17 -16.53
C ARG A 10 39.89 -3.28 -17.88
N VAL A 11 41.10 -2.74 -17.95
CA VAL A 11 42.03 -2.90 -19.07
C VAL A 11 43.37 -3.41 -18.53
N GLY A 12 43.65 -4.70 -18.69
CA GLY A 12 44.89 -5.30 -18.18
C GLY A 12 44.97 -5.28 -16.64
N SER A 13 46.00 -4.65 -16.08
CA SER A 13 46.16 -4.42 -14.63
C SER A 13 45.62 -3.07 -14.17
N VAL A 14 44.86 -2.38 -15.02
CA VAL A 14 44.32 -1.06 -14.76
C VAL A 14 42.80 -1.15 -14.67
N PHE A 15 42.22 -0.64 -13.60
CA PHE A 15 40.79 -0.44 -13.46
C PHE A 15 40.47 1.04 -13.68
N VAL A 16 39.41 1.30 -14.44
CA VAL A 16 38.92 2.64 -14.76
C VAL A 16 37.49 2.74 -14.25
N LEU A 17 37.24 3.72 -13.38
CA LEU A 17 35.91 4.11 -12.95
C LEU A 17 35.56 5.44 -13.59
N GLN A 18 34.44 5.47 -14.32
CA GLN A 18 33.86 6.70 -14.84
C GLN A 18 32.53 6.94 -14.15
N VAL A 19 32.38 8.11 -13.57
CA VAL A 19 31.12 8.58 -12.99
C VAL A 19 30.62 9.72 -13.87
N VAL A 20 29.39 9.60 -14.33
CA VAL A 20 28.70 10.62 -15.12
C VAL A 20 27.57 11.18 -14.27
N LEU A 21 27.62 12.48 -14.03
CA LEU A 21 26.62 13.23 -13.28
C LEU A 21 25.94 14.19 -14.24
N GLU A 22 24.66 13.96 -14.51
CA GLU A 22 23.83 14.85 -15.31
C GLU A 22 22.96 15.68 -14.37
N ARG A 23 23.14 17.00 -14.39
CA ARG A 23 22.39 17.92 -13.55
C ARG A 23 21.06 18.28 -14.21
N VAL A 24 20.10 18.74 -13.41
CA VAL A 24 18.75 19.15 -13.86
C VAL A 24 18.78 20.25 -14.93
N ASN A 25 19.86 21.05 -14.97
CA ASN A 25 20.08 22.09 -15.97
C ASN A 25 20.72 21.58 -17.28
N GLY A 26 20.95 20.27 -17.42
CA GLY A 26 21.58 19.63 -18.58
C GLY A 26 23.12 19.62 -18.56
N ASP A 27 23.75 20.12 -17.50
CA ASP A 27 25.21 20.07 -17.37
C ASP A 27 25.67 18.64 -17.04
N VAL A 28 26.61 18.13 -17.83
CA VAL A 28 27.19 16.79 -17.62
C VAL A 28 28.61 16.93 -17.06
N LEU A 29 28.83 16.43 -15.85
CA LEU A 29 30.14 16.30 -15.22
C LEU A 29 30.59 14.83 -15.28
N VAL A 30 31.72 14.59 -15.94
CA VAL A 30 32.34 13.26 -16.02
C VAL A 30 33.60 13.24 -15.17
N VAL A 31 33.62 12.39 -14.15
CA VAL A 31 34.79 12.17 -13.30
C VAL A 31 35.36 10.79 -13.60
N THR A 32 36.61 10.74 -14.03
CA THR A 32 37.31 9.48 -14.31
C THR A 32 38.41 9.27 -13.27
N ARG A 33 38.42 8.09 -12.64
CA ARG A 33 39.48 7.68 -11.72
C ARG A 33 40.06 6.35 -12.15
N THR A 34 41.39 6.30 -12.15
CA THR A 34 42.15 5.14 -12.62
C THR A 34 42.95 4.55 -11.48
N THR A 35 42.93 3.23 -11.35
CA THR A 35 43.66 2.48 -10.33
C THR A 35 44.53 1.43 -11.01
N GLU A 36 45.84 1.49 -10.80
CA GLU A 36 46.83 0.59 -11.39
C GLU A 36 47.21 -0.55 -10.43
N GLY A 37 47.75 -1.65 -10.96
CA GLY A 37 48.26 -2.78 -10.17
C GLY A 37 47.23 -3.88 -9.84
N PHE A 38 46.12 -3.93 -10.55
CA PHE A 38 45.03 -4.89 -10.34
C PHE A 38 45.39 -6.30 -10.82
N THR A 39 45.58 -7.26 -9.89
CA THR A 39 46.17 -8.57 -10.21
C THR A 39 45.17 -9.72 -10.32
N LYS A 40 44.16 -9.86 -9.44
CA LYS A 40 42.99 -10.77 -9.67
C LYS A 40 41.88 -10.81 -8.60
N ASP A 41 42.01 -10.14 -7.46
CA ASP A 41 41.00 -10.27 -6.38
C ASP A 41 40.13 -9.01 -6.20
N ALA A 42 38.98 -9.20 -5.54
CA ALA A 42 37.84 -8.30 -5.48
C ALA A 42 38.17 -6.80 -5.33
N LEU A 43 37.46 -5.97 -6.09
CA LEU A 43 37.53 -4.52 -6.03
C LEU A 43 36.41 -3.98 -5.14
N THR A 44 36.76 -3.18 -4.14
CA THR A 44 35.78 -2.37 -3.39
C THR A 44 35.91 -0.92 -3.84
N VAL A 45 34.84 -0.37 -4.41
CA VAL A 45 34.74 1.04 -4.78
C VAL A 45 33.96 1.76 -3.69
N ARG A 46 34.50 2.87 -3.17
CA ARG A 46 33.84 3.69 -2.14
C ARG A 46 33.52 5.06 -2.70
N PHE A 47 32.24 5.42 -2.65
CA PHE A 47 31.78 6.78 -2.89
C PHE A 47 31.61 7.44 -1.52
N GLY A 48 32.53 8.31 -1.12
CA GLY A 48 32.35 9.17 0.05
C GLY A 48 31.82 10.52 -0.37
N GLY A 49 31.03 11.16 0.48
CA GLY A 49 30.62 12.57 0.34
C GLY A 49 29.34 12.81 -0.47
N ASN A 50 28.99 14.09 -0.60
CA ASN A 50 27.79 14.55 -1.29
C ASN A 50 27.89 14.24 -2.81
N CYS A 51 26.99 13.39 -3.31
CA CYS A 51 26.95 12.94 -4.70
C CYS A 51 26.79 14.09 -5.73
N PHE A 52 26.35 15.28 -5.30
CA PHE A 52 26.22 16.47 -6.16
C PHE A 52 27.55 17.18 -6.46
N PHE A 53 28.60 16.95 -5.67
CA PHE A 53 29.90 17.62 -5.81
C PHE A 53 31.07 16.70 -6.17
N ALA A 54 30.88 15.37 -6.17
CA ALA A 54 31.94 14.38 -6.40
C ALA A 54 33.14 14.48 -5.43
N ASP A 55 32.96 15.17 -4.30
CA ASP A 55 33.97 15.31 -3.26
C ASP A 55 34.10 13.99 -2.50
N ASN A 56 35.28 13.35 -2.56
CA ASN A 56 35.65 12.07 -1.93
C ASN A 56 35.31 10.75 -2.67
N ILE A 57 35.40 10.71 -4.00
CA ILE A 57 35.49 9.41 -4.71
C ILE A 57 36.83 8.77 -4.38
N THR A 58 36.88 7.63 -3.67
CA THR A 58 38.11 6.89 -3.37
C THR A 58 38.02 5.43 -3.85
N SER A 59 39.17 4.87 -4.24
CA SER A 59 39.27 3.47 -4.62
C SER A 59 40.48 2.87 -3.92
N GLU A 60 40.24 1.79 -3.16
CA GLU A 60 41.27 1.06 -2.41
C GLU A 60 41.23 -0.42 -2.81
N ILE A 61 42.40 -1.04 -2.89
CA ILE A 61 42.53 -2.48 -3.15
C ILE A 61 42.61 -3.17 -1.79
N GLY A 62 41.56 -3.91 -1.42
CA GLY A 62 41.50 -4.65 -0.15
C GLY A 62 41.82 -6.13 -0.31
N THR A 63 42.47 -6.74 0.70
CA THR A 63 42.51 -8.19 0.88
C THR A 63 41.19 -8.67 1.48
N ALA A 64 40.54 -9.64 0.84
CA ALA A 64 39.26 -10.19 1.27
C ALA A 64 39.33 -10.75 2.70
N THR A 65 38.82 -9.97 3.63
CA THR A 65 38.25 -10.44 4.90
C THR A 65 36.76 -10.21 4.72
N GLU A 66 35.92 -11.18 5.10
CA GLU A 66 34.45 -11.19 4.91
C GLU A 66 33.87 -9.78 4.82
N VAL A 67 33.31 -9.44 3.65
CA VAL A 67 32.60 -8.18 3.48
C VAL A 67 31.29 -8.34 4.24
N GLU A 68 31.23 -7.81 5.47
CA GLU A 68 29.96 -7.46 6.09
C GLU A 68 29.18 -6.61 5.09
N GLN A 69 27.99 -7.09 4.73
CA GLN A 69 27.08 -6.39 3.85
C GLN A 69 26.61 -5.12 4.58
N VAL A 70 27.28 -3.99 4.32
CA VAL A 70 26.86 -2.68 4.81
C VAL A 70 25.64 -2.24 3.99
N THR A 71 24.44 -2.59 4.46
CA THR A 71 23.19 -2.05 3.96
C THR A 71 23.02 -0.63 4.48
N TRP A 72 23.39 0.36 3.66
CA TRP A 72 23.11 1.76 3.97
C TRP A 72 21.59 1.99 4.01
N PRO A 73 21.09 2.85 4.92
CA PRO A 73 19.68 3.23 4.95
C PRO A 73 19.27 3.87 3.62
N VAL A 74 18.13 3.44 3.06
CA VAL A 74 17.59 3.99 1.81
C VAL A 74 16.94 5.34 2.12
N TYR A 75 17.37 6.41 1.43
CA TYR A 75 16.86 7.77 1.60
C TYR A 75 15.75 8.09 0.60
N TYR A 76 14.67 8.68 1.11
CA TYR A 76 13.52 9.17 0.36
C TYR A 76 13.46 10.70 0.48
N PRO A 77 13.64 11.45 -0.61
CA PRO A 77 13.61 12.92 -0.57
C PRO A 77 12.21 13.43 -0.24
N ALA A 78 12.12 14.67 0.25
CA ALA A 78 10.85 15.34 0.48
C ALA A 78 10.01 15.38 -0.81
N ASP A 79 8.76 14.90 -0.71
CA ASP A 79 7.77 14.92 -1.79
C ASP A 79 6.75 16.03 -1.49
N PRO A 80 6.50 16.99 -2.42
CA PRO A 80 5.50 18.05 -2.21
C PRO A 80 4.06 17.54 -2.01
N ALA A 81 3.74 16.29 -2.33
CA ALA A 81 2.46 15.68 -2.01
C ALA A 81 2.32 15.27 -0.54
N ILE A 82 3.43 15.21 0.21
CA ILE A 82 3.50 14.81 1.62
C ILE A 82 3.69 16.08 2.47
N THR A 83 2.67 16.39 3.26
CA THR A 83 2.61 17.59 4.11
C THR A 83 2.02 17.21 5.47
N ALA A 84 2.05 18.13 6.43
CA ALA A 84 1.34 17.94 7.70
C ALA A 84 -0.17 17.65 7.53
N GLU A 85 -0.82 18.12 6.45
CA GLU A 85 -2.25 17.88 6.20
C GLU A 85 -2.52 16.61 5.40
N THR A 86 -1.68 16.29 4.42
CA THR A 86 -1.84 15.09 3.58
C THR A 86 -1.23 13.84 4.23
N GLY A 87 -0.32 14.00 5.19
CA GLY A 87 0.33 12.92 5.91
C GLY A 87 1.25 12.06 5.03
N LEU A 88 1.76 10.97 5.61
CA LEU A 88 2.68 10.03 4.99
C LEU A 88 2.10 8.61 5.05
N SER A 89 2.14 7.89 3.93
CA SER A 89 1.89 6.46 3.86
C SER A 89 3.14 5.74 3.35
N VAL A 90 3.48 4.63 4.01
CA VAL A 90 4.65 3.82 3.67
C VAL A 90 4.26 2.34 3.74
N SER A 91 4.30 1.64 2.60
CA SER A 91 4.09 0.20 2.52
C SER A 91 5.41 -0.53 2.19
N PHE A 92 5.59 -1.73 2.70
CA PHE A 92 6.75 -2.57 2.42
C PHE A 92 6.53 -4.03 2.83
N THR A 93 7.19 -4.95 2.13
CA THR A 93 7.29 -6.34 2.57
C THR A 93 8.46 -6.49 3.54
N LEU A 94 8.18 -7.01 4.73
CA LEU A 94 9.11 -7.23 5.82
C LEU A 94 9.40 -8.72 5.98
N ALA A 95 10.65 -9.13 5.79
CA ALA A 95 11.08 -10.51 6.02
C ALA A 95 12.13 -10.61 7.15
N ASN A 96 12.07 -11.72 7.88
CA ASN A 96 12.95 -11.96 9.01
C ASN A 96 14.35 -12.39 8.55
N SER A 97 15.29 -11.45 8.52
CA SER A 97 16.72 -11.73 8.38
C SER A 97 17.30 -12.24 9.70
N ALA A 98 17.32 -13.54 9.93
CA ALA A 98 17.83 -14.24 11.13
C ALA A 98 18.75 -13.42 12.09
N GLY A 99 18.26 -13.12 13.30
CA GLY A 99 19.03 -12.49 14.39
C GLY A 99 18.12 -11.95 15.49
N ASP A 100 18.56 -11.92 16.76
CA ASP A 100 17.80 -11.41 17.91
C ASP A 100 17.40 -9.94 17.69
N LYS A 101 16.13 -9.70 17.35
CA LYS A 101 15.56 -8.38 17.12
C LYS A 101 14.53 -8.07 18.18
N ASN A 102 14.53 -6.83 18.64
CA ASN A 102 13.54 -6.32 19.59
C ASN A 102 12.62 -5.30 18.91
N ASP A 103 11.56 -4.96 19.63
CA ASP A 103 10.52 -3.98 19.35
C ASP A 103 11.02 -2.53 19.15
N TRP A 104 12.32 -2.30 19.28
CA TRP A 104 12.97 -0.99 19.08
C TRP A 104 13.73 -0.88 17.77
N SER A 105 13.71 -1.94 16.97
CA SER A 105 14.31 -1.90 15.63
C SER A 105 13.64 -0.80 14.82
N SER A 106 14.45 0.13 14.31
CA SER A 106 13.96 1.29 13.58
C SER A 106 13.38 0.86 12.23
N LEU A 107 12.27 1.47 11.81
CA LEU A 107 11.69 1.27 10.48
C LEU A 107 11.85 2.53 9.65
N ILE A 108 11.38 3.66 10.17
CA ILE A 108 11.40 4.95 9.49
C ILE A 108 12.06 5.99 10.40
N ASN A 109 12.96 6.79 9.86
CA ASN A 109 13.65 7.85 10.57
C ASN A 109 13.63 9.15 9.76
N ALA A 110 13.04 10.19 10.34
CA ALA A 110 13.10 11.56 9.86
C ALA A 110 13.79 12.42 10.93
N GLY A 111 15.01 12.89 10.68
CA GLY A 111 15.72 13.82 11.58
C GLY A 111 15.86 13.36 13.04
N GLY A 112 15.89 12.06 13.31
CA GLY A 112 15.95 11.49 14.67
C GLY A 112 14.59 11.23 15.32
N TYR A 113 13.48 11.56 14.65
CA TYR A 113 12.14 11.08 14.98
C TYR A 113 11.96 9.69 14.36
N ILE A 114 11.96 8.65 15.18
CA ILE A 114 11.99 7.26 14.73
C ILE A 114 10.63 6.62 14.95
N ILE A 115 10.10 6.01 13.90
CA ILE A 115 9.03 5.04 13.97
C ILE A 115 9.69 3.67 13.95
N THR A 116 9.53 2.95 15.05
CA THR A 116 10.12 1.62 15.24
C THR A 116 9.09 0.54 14.96
N TYR A 117 9.50 -0.71 15.14
CA TYR A 117 8.67 -1.89 15.07
C TYR A 117 7.61 -1.94 16.19
N GLY A 118 6.60 -1.07 16.06
CA GLY A 118 5.46 -0.99 16.96
C GLY A 118 5.62 0.00 18.12
N ASN A 119 6.64 0.87 18.13
CA ASN A 119 6.78 1.97 19.10
C ASN A 119 7.13 3.31 18.39
N LEU A 120 6.93 4.42 19.10
CA LEU A 120 7.35 5.76 18.67
C LEU A 120 8.54 6.23 19.51
N ASP A 121 9.63 6.61 18.83
CA ASP A 121 10.92 6.88 19.48
C ASP A 121 11.60 8.18 18.97
N PRO A 122 11.38 9.33 19.62
CA PRO A 122 12.21 10.51 19.46
C PRO A 122 13.44 10.56 20.40
N TRP A 123 13.77 9.49 21.14
CA TRP A 123 14.84 9.46 22.17
C TRP A 123 16.20 9.92 21.61
N ASN A 124 16.49 9.55 20.37
CA ASN A 124 17.76 9.85 19.71
C ASN A 124 17.83 11.25 19.10
N ASN A 125 16.77 12.06 19.22
CA ASN A 125 16.75 13.43 18.72
C ASN A 125 17.28 14.43 19.77
N THR A 126 18.58 14.35 20.05
CA THR A 126 19.28 15.20 21.03
C THR A 126 19.24 16.67 20.58
N GLY A 127 18.30 17.45 21.11
CA GLY A 127 18.11 18.86 20.78
C GLY A 127 16.67 19.29 20.52
N SER A 128 15.74 18.34 20.41
CA SER A 128 14.31 18.62 20.27
C SER A 128 13.58 18.73 21.62
N GLU A 129 12.39 19.34 21.63
CA GLU A 129 11.50 19.33 22.80
C GLU A 129 10.91 17.94 23.11
N LEU A 130 11.09 16.96 22.21
CA LEU A 130 10.63 15.58 22.34
C LEU A 130 11.75 14.61 22.74
N ALA A 131 12.96 15.10 23.01
CA ALA A 131 14.08 14.26 23.40
C ALA A 131 13.72 13.40 24.63
N GLU A 132 14.13 12.13 24.60
CA GLU A 132 13.88 11.12 25.64
C GLU A 132 12.40 10.72 25.89
N MET A 133 11.46 11.30 25.14
CA MET A 133 10.05 10.90 25.21
C MET A 133 9.81 9.70 24.30
N HIS A 134 8.93 8.76 24.66
CA HIS A 134 8.59 7.64 23.79
C HIS A 134 7.13 7.23 23.98
N CYS A 135 6.55 6.55 23.00
CA CYS A 135 5.20 6.00 23.12
C CYS A 135 5.21 4.51 22.86
N TYR A 136 4.73 3.75 23.84
CA TYR A 136 4.43 2.33 23.69
C TYR A 136 2.97 2.17 23.28
N PRO A 137 2.63 1.08 22.55
CA PRO A 137 1.24 0.75 22.33
C PRO A 137 0.56 0.54 23.69
N GLY A 138 -0.56 1.23 23.93
CA GLY A 138 -1.30 1.09 25.17
C GLY A 138 -1.90 -0.32 25.32
N LEU A 139 -2.29 -0.70 26.55
CA LEU A 139 -2.99 -1.96 26.85
C LEU A 139 -4.33 -2.14 26.08
N THR A 140 -4.86 -1.04 25.51
CA THR A 140 -6.07 -1.00 24.67
C THR A 140 -5.77 -0.96 23.16
N ALA A 141 -4.51 -1.15 22.74
CA ALA A 141 -4.20 -1.44 21.34
C ALA A 141 -5.10 -2.60 20.87
N PHE A 142 -5.73 -2.46 19.70
CA PHE A 142 -6.69 -3.43 19.14
C PHE A 142 -6.15 -4.86 19.31
N GLY A 143 -6.66 -5.60 20.31
CA GLY A 143 -6.25 -6.99 20.60
C GLY A 143 -5.22 -7.23 21.72
N GLY A 144 -4.82 -6.24 22.52
CA GLY A 144 -3.93 -6.46 23.68
C GLY A 144 -2.48 -6.80 23.29
N ALA A 145 -2.03 -6.35 22.12
CA ALA A 145 -0.76 -6.74 21.57
C ALA A 145 0.39 -5.86 22.11
N ASN A 146 1.17 -6.43 23.03
CA ASN A 146 2.56 -6.00 23.23
C ASN A 146 3.36 -6.21 21.93
N ALA A 147 4.59 -5.66 21.88
CA ALA A 147 5.74 -5.92 20.98
C ALA A 147 5.70 -7.15 20.01
N THR A 148 5.04 -8.24 20.43
CA THR A 148 4.73 -9.43 19.64
C THR A 148 3.78 -9.22 18.44
N ALA A 149 3.04 -8.11 18.36
CA ALA A 149 2.00 -7.89 17.33
C ALA A 149 2.52 -8.03 15.89
N LEU A 150 3.74 -7.55 15.68
CA LEU A 150 4.35 -7.52 14.36
C LEU A 150 5.17 -8.78 14.03
N LEU A 151 5.34 -9.74 14.97
CA LEU A 151 6.26 -10.89 14.85
C LEU A 151 6.34 -11.44 13.42
N VAL A 152 7.56 -11.44 12.87
CA VAL A 152 7.85 -11.92 11.51
C VAL A 152 8.37 -13.36 11.59
N THR A 153 7.48 -14.33 11.45
CA THR A 153 7.86 -15.75 11.29
C THR A 153 8.01 -16.13 9.81
N GLU A 154 7.34 -15.39 8.94
CA GLU A 154 7.34 -15.48 7.48
C GLU A 154 7.34 -14.04 6.94
N PRO A 155 7.65 -13.78 5.65
CA PRO A 155 7.49 -12.45 5.07
C PRO A 155 6.06 -11.93 5.25
N ILE A 156 5.92 -10.67 5.68
CA ILE A 156 4.64 -10.01 5.91
C ILE A 156 4.59 -8.67 5.19
N ASP A 157 3.41 -8.22 4.78
CA ASP A 157 3.24 -6.88 4.23
C ASP A 157 2.89 -5.91 5.36
N VAL A 158 3.62 -4.81 5.45
CA VAL A 158 3.45 -3.79 6.48
C VAL A 158 3.05 -2.48 5.82
N LEU A 159 2.06 -1.82 6.40
CA LEU A 159 1.67 -0.46 6.06
C LEU A 159 1.72 0.40 7.32
N VAL A 160 2.50 1.47 7.27
CA VAL A 160 2.54 2.53 8.29
C VAL A 160 1.85 3.75 7.70
N ASN A 161 0.72 4.14 8.29
CA ASN A 161 -0.07 5.26 7.83
C ASN A 161 -0.09 6.37 8.89
N ILE A 162 0.39 7.56 8.52
CA ILE A 162 0.60 8.69 9.41
C ILE A 162 -0.25 9.85 8.91
N THR A 163 -1.33 10.15 9.62
CA THR A 163 -2.15 11.33 9.37
C THR A 163 -1.89 12.37 10.47
N LYS A 164 -2.43 13.57 10.32
CA LYS A 164 -2.38 14.58 11.40
C LYS A 164 -3.02 14.13 12.71
N ASP A 165 -3.93 13.16 12.66
CA ASP A 165 -4.74 12.74 13.80
C ASP A 165 -4.25 11.42 14.43
N GLN A 166 -3.44 10.63 13.71
CA GLN A 166 -3.06 9.30 14.18
C GLN A 166 -1.91 8.68 13.40
N ILE A 167 -1.26 7.69 14.03
CA ILE A 167 -0.33 6.76 13.39
C ILE A 167 -0.91 5.36 13.51
N GLU A 168 -1.00 4.65 12.40
CA GLU A 168 -1.57 3.31 12.32
C GLU A 168 -0.58 2.34 11.67
N PHE A 169 -0.50 1.14 12.23
CA PHE A 169 0.28 0.03 11.70
C PHE A 169 -0.66 -1.08 11.28
N TYR A 170 -0.48 -1.52 10.05
CA TYR A 170 -1.18 -2.64 9.46
C TYR A 170 -0.19 -3.74 9.15
N LYS A 171 -0.59 -4.98 9.45
CA LYS A 171 0.15 -6.20 9.13
C LYS A 171 -0.74 -7.07 8.28
N ASP A 172 -0.27 -7.41 7.08
CA ASP A 172 -1.03 -8.13 6.07
C ASP A 172 -2.41 -7.49 5.88
N GLY A 173 -2.42 -6.16 5.85
CA GLY A 173 -3.62 -5.33 5.77
C GLY A 173 -4.48 -5.25 7.05
N VAL A 174 -4.22 -6.02 8.10
CA VAL A 174 -4.97 -5.94 9.37
C VAL A 174 -4.40 -4.84 10.27
N LEU A 175 -5.24 -3.93 10.78
CA LEU A 175 -4.82 -2.94 11.79
C LEU A 175 -4.40 -3.67 13.08
N ILE A 176 -3.17 -3.44 13.52
CA ILE A 176 -2.61 -4.06 14.72
C ILE A 176 -2.24 -3.05 15.80
N ILE A 177 -1.87 -1.82 15.43
CA ILE A 177 -1.50 -0.76 16.37
C ILE A 177 -2.07 0.56 15.87
N ARG A 178 -2.70 1.32 16.77
CA ARG A 178 -3.14 2.69 16.53
C ARG A 178 -2.68 3.57 17.67
N TYR A 179 -2.00 4.65 17.32
CA TYR A 179 -1.72 5.78 18.18
C TYR A 179 -2.60 6.94 17.76
N VAL A 180 -3.43 7.45 18.66
CA VAL A 180 -4.24 8.64 18.39
C VAL A 180 -3.53 9.88 18.89
N ARG A 181 -3.80 11.03 18.27
CA ARG A 181 -3.17 12.32 18.57
C ARG A 181 -3.12 12.67 20.06
N SER A 182 -4.16 12.29 20.80
CA SER A 182 -4.30 12.57 22.23
C SER A 182 -3.53 11.64 23.17
N ASP A 183 -2.92 10.57 22.66
CA ASP A 183 -2.20 9.61 23.49
C ASP A 183 -0.97 10.28 24.13
N PRO A 184 -0.76 10.10 25.45
CA PRO A 184 0.39 10.68 26.13
C PRO A 184 1.68 9.96 25.76
N MET A 185 2.77 10.72 25.65
CA MET A 185 4.13 10.17 25.62
C MET A 185 4.58 9.81 27.05
N SER A 186 5.70 9.07 27.18
CA SER A 186 6.20 8.46 28.43
C SER A 186 6.34 9.39 29.64
N ASP A 187 6.57 10.68 29.43
CA ASP A 187 6.71 11.68 30.49
C ASP A 187 5.42 12.47 30.78
N ASN A 188 4.34 12.18 30.03
CA ASN A 188 3.03 12.85 30.03
C ASN A 188 3.05 14.38 29.76
N SER A 189 4.17 14.96 29.33
CA SER A 189 4.26 16.40 29.04
C SER A 189 3.91 16.73 27.59
N LYS A 190 4.03 15.74 26.71
CA LYS A 190 3.73 15.80 25.28
C LYS A 190 2.84 14.63 24.88
N THR A 191 2.33 14.72 23.65
CA THR A 191 1.38 13.79 23.06
C THR A 191 1.94 13.18 21.77
N VAL A 192 1.31 12.11 21.30
CA VAL A 192 1.56 11.57 19.96
C VAL A 192 1.34 12.64 18.89
N GLY A 193 0.41 13.58 19.09
CA GLY A 193 0.23 14.72 18.20
C GLY A 193 1.46 15.61 18.05
N ASP A 194 2.17 15.87 19.15
CA ASP A 194 3.42 16.62 19.10
C ASP A 194 4.50 15.87 18.28
N PHE A 195 4.54 14.54 18.40
CA PHE A 195 5.42 13.68 17.60
C PHE A 195 5.04 13.71 16.11
N ILE A 196 3.75 13.56 15.78
CA ILE A 196 3.25 13.59 14.39
C ILE A 196 3.64 14.91 13.73
N ASP A 197 3.39 16.04 14.40
CA ASP A 197 3.65 17.36 13.84
C ASP A 197 5.15 17.55 13.56
N ALA A 198 6.02 17.14 14.51
CA ALA A 198 7.47 17.26 14.35
C ALA A 198 8.02 16.31 13.27
N PHE A 199 7.52 15.07 13.24
CA PHE A 199 7.93 14.06 12.26
C PHE A 199 7.53 14.49 10.83
N LEU A 200 6.27 14.88 10.61
CA LEU A 200 5.80 15.30 9.29
C LEU A 200 6.47 16.59 8.81
N ALA A 201 6.76 17.54 9.71
CA ALA A 201 7.53 18.74 9.36
C ALA A 201 8.95 18.39 8.89
N GLU A 202 9.60 17.43 9.54
CA GLU A 202 10.93 16.97 9.14
C GLU A 202 10.89 16.22 7.80
N VAL A 203 9.87 15.38 7.57
CA VAL A 203 9.65 14.72 6.27
C VAL A 203 9.42 15.74 5.16
N GLU A 204 8.56 16.73 5.39
CA GLU A 204 8.25 17.78 4.42
C GLU A 204 9.49 18.63 4.09
N GLN A 205 10.35 18.90 5.07
CA GLN A 205 11.53 19.74 4.88
C GLN A 205 12.72 18.97 4.31
N ASN A 206 12.98 17.76 4.82
CA ASN A 206 14.25 17.05 4.63
C ASN A 206 14.07 15.61 4.12
N GLY A 207 12.84 15.12 3.96
CA GLY A 207 12.57 13.73 3.61
C GLY A 207 12.81 12.78 4.80
N PHE A 208 12.98 11.50 4.51
CA PHE A 208 13.22 10.48 5.54
C PHE A 208 14.11 9.35 5.04
N THR A 209 14.50 8.47 5.95
CA THR A 209 15.26 7.27 5.66
C THR A 209 14.55 6.05 6.24
N PHE A 210 14.70 4.90 5.58
CA PHE A 210 14.48 3.63 6.24
C PHE A 210 15.71 3.29 7.08
N ALA A 211 15.51 3.13 8.38
CA ALA A 211 16.62 2.96 9.30
C ALA A 211 17.06 1.49 9.43
N GLU A 212 18.20 1.21 8.82
CA GLU A 212 19.21 0.15 9.06
C GLU A 212 18.86 -1.32 9.42
N VAL A 213 19.43 -2.21 8.58
CA VAL A 213 20.04 -3.56 8.74
C VAL A 213 19.23 -4.70 9.38
N ALA A 214 18.29 -4.42 10.28
CA ALA A 214 17.63 -5.47 11.03
C ALA A 214 16.55 -6.20 10.24
N PHE A 215 16.12 -5.78 9.05
CA PHE A 215 15.10 -6.52 8.30
C PHE A 215 15.38 -6.53 6.81
N ASP A 216 14.99 -7.62 6.15
CA ASP A 216 14.91 -7.66 4.70
C ASP A 216 13.63 -6.91 4.31
N ILE A 217 13.78 -5.63 4.00
CA ILE A 217 12.71 -4.75 3.52
C ILE A 217 12.76 -4.73 2.00
N THR A 218 11.65 -5.08 1.37
CA THR A 218 11.48 -5.09 -0.09
C THR A 218 10.14 -4.49 -0.47
N ASN A 219 9.92 -4.21 -1.77
CA ASN A 219 8.66 -3.69 -2.31
C ASN A 219 8.18 -2.42 -1.58
N VAL A 220 9.09 -1.47 -1.37
CA VAL A 220 8.75 -0.23 -0.66
C VAL A 220 7.96 0.69 -1.59
N GLU A 221 6.79 1.13 -1.13
CA GLU A 221 6.01 2.19 -1.77
C GLU A 221 5.77 3.32 -0.77
N VAL A 222 5.83 4.56 -1.27
CA VAL A 222 5.73 5.78 -0.47
C VAL A 222 4.78 6.75 -1.15
N GLY A 223 3.89 7.37 -0.36
CA GLY A 223 2.94 8.36 -0.87
C GLY A 223 2.29 9.19 0.25
N PRO A 224 1.32 10.05 -0.10
CA PRO A 224 0.50 10.74 0.89
C PRO A 224 -0.28 9.73 1.75
N ALA A 225 -0.69 10.13 2.97
CA ALA A 225 -1.44 9.24 3.86
C ALA A 225 -2.71 8.72 3.20
N GLN A 226 -2.95 7.44 3.33
CA GLN A 226 -4.16 6.81 2.84
C GLN A 226 -5.31 7.08 3.80
N LYS A 227 -6.51 7.35 3.27
CA LYS A 227 -7.71 7.32 4.09
C LYS A 227 -8.06 5.85 4.34
N ILE A 228 -7.89 5.41 5.59
CA ILE A 228 -8.15 4.02 5.99
C ILE A 228 -9.43 3.96 6.79
N GLU A 229 -10.37 3.15 6.32
CA GLU A 229 -11.65 2.91 6.96
C GLU A 229 -11.65 1.47 7.47
N GLN A 230 -11.76 1.29 8.79
CA GLN A 230 -11.97 -0.04 9.37
C GLN A 230 -13.38 -0.50 9.02
N ASN A 231 -13.50 -1.63 8.34
CA ASN A 231 -14.79 -2.23 8.12
C ASN A 231 -15.23 -2.84 9.46
N ASN A 232 -16.44 -2.50 9.90
CA ASN A 232 -17.16 -3.33 10.86
C ASN A 232 -18.08 -4.26 10.06
N ASP A 233 -18.56 -5.36 10.63
CA ASP A 233 -19.42 -6.33 9.93
C ASP A 233 -20.68 -5.71 9.26
N ASN A 234 -21.02 -4.45 9.58
CA ASN A 234 -22.13 -3.69 8.97
C ASN A 234 -21.72 -2.84 7.74
N GLY A 235 -20.45 -2.85 7.34
CA GLY A 235 -19.94 -2.10 6.19
C GLY A 235 -20.02 -0.56 6.32
N ARG A 236 -19.78 0.13 5.20
CA ARG A 236 -19.94 1.58 5.03
C ARG A 236 -21.21 1.88 4.25
N VAL A 237 -22.10 2.69 4.82
CA VAL A 237 -23.26 3.21 4.09
C VAL A 237 -22.79 4.24 3.06
N VAL A 238 -23.18 4.03 1.81
CA VAL A 238 -23.01 4.94 0.69
C VAL A 238 -24.41 5.46 0.33
N GLU A 239 -24.57 6.78 0.37
CA GLU A 239 -25.81 7.45 -0.01
C GLU A 239 -26.15 7.24 -1.49
N ALA A 240 -27.36 7.61 -1.87
CA ALA A 240 -27.83 7.53 -3.25
C ALA A 240 -26.89 8.23 -4.25
N VAL A 241 -26.66 7.59 -5.41
CA VAL A 241 -25.76 8.10 -6.47
C VAL A 241 -26.59 8.51 -7.68
N GLU A 242 -26.65 9.82 -7.94
CA GLU A 242 -27.42 10.38 -9.07
C GLU A 242 -26.92 9.84 -10.41
N ASN A 243 -27.85 9.48 -11.30
CA ASN A 243 -27.60 8.94 -12.65
C ASN A 243 -26.86 7.60 -12.71
N ALA A 244 -26.73 6.85 -11.61
CA ALA A 244 -26.05 5.55 -11.61
C ALA A 244 -26.62 4.55 -12.63
N LEU A 245 -27.91 4.63 -12.96
CA LEU A 245 -28.51 3.77 -13.99
C LEU A 245 -28.04 4.12 -15.42
N GLU A 246 -27.71 5.39 -15.68
CA GLU A 246 -27.25 5.87 -16.99
C GLU A 246 -25.75 5.69 -17.18
N THR A 247 -24.95 5.96 -16.14
CA THR A 247 -23.48 5.98 -16.21
C THR A 247 -22.81 4.73 -15.63
N GLY A 248 -23.59 3.85 -14.99
CA GLY A 248 -23.06 2.77 -14.18
C GLY A 248 -22.22 3.29 -13.00
N ILE A 249 -21.54 2.38 -12.31
CA ILE A 249 -20.61 2.75 -11.24
C ILE A 249 -19.34 1.93 -11.27
N SER A 250 -18.27 2.51 -10.72
CA SER A 250 -17.05 1.81 -10.34
C SER A 250 -16.75 2.04 -8.88
N ILE A 251 -16.35 0.97 -8.18
CA ILE A 251 -15.87 1.04 -6.81
C ILE A 251 -14.46 0.48 -6.81
N SER A 252 -13.50 1.27 -6.34
CA SER A 252 -12.13 0.80 -6.15
C SER A 252 -11.68 0.98 -4.71
N ALA A 253 -10.96 0.00 -4.19
CA ALA A 253 -10.36 0.05 -2.86
C ALA A 253 -9.25 -1.00 -2.72
N THR A 254 -8.28 -0.71 -1.86
CA THR A 254 -7.40 -1.76 -1.32
C THR A 254 -8.13 -2.46 -0.19
N ILE A 255 -8.35 -3.77 -0.30
CA ILE A 255 -9.02 -4.59 0.71
C ILE A 255 -8.11 -5.70 1.25
N SER A 256 -8.33 -6.07 2.49
CA SER A 256 -7.58 -7.10 3.21
C SER A 256 -8.38 -7.71 4.36
N GLY A 257 -7.95 -8.88 4.82
CA GLY A 257 -8.50 -9.58 5.97
C GLY A 257 -9.85 -10.26 5.73
N HIS A 258 -10.34 -10.38 4.49
CA HIS A 258 -11.61 -11.07 4.20
C HIS A 258 -11.46 -12.60 4.23
N SER A 259 -12.35 -13.26 4.98
CA SER A 259 -12.31 -14.72 5.18
C SER A 259 -13.37 -15.48 4.39
N GLY A 260 -14.11 -14.80 3.51
CA GLY A 260 -15.23 -15.41 2.80
C GLY A 260 -15.72 -14.57 1.63
N ASP A 261 -15.52 -15.12 0.44
CA ASP A 261 -15.88 -14.53 -0.84
C ASP A 261 -17.40 -14.28 -0.98
N TRP A 262 -18.23 -15.25 -0.56
CA TRP A 262 -19.69 -15.08 -0.48
C TRP A 262 -20.18 -14.21 0.68
N ALA A 263 -19.37 -14.06 1.73
CA ALA A 263 -19.77 -13.34 2.94
C ALA A 263 -19.42 -11.85 2.88
N THR A 264 -18.53 -11.46 1.98
CA THR A 264 -18.04 -10.09 1.84
C THR A 264 -18.73 -9.42 0.66
N HIS A 265 -19.63 -8.48 0.93
CA HIS A 265 -20.42 -7.79 -0.07
C HIS A 265 -19.76 -6.46 -0.44
N VAL A 266 -19.19 -6.37 -1.65
CA VAL A 266 -18.69 -5.10 -2.20
C VAL A 266 -19.86 -4.12 -2.37
N ILE A 267 -21.01 -4.61 -2.83
CA ILE A 267 -22.25 -3.85 -2.90
C ILE A 267 -23.34 -4.68 -2.22
N ALA A 268 -23.97 -4.09 -1.21
CA ALA A 268 -25.17 -4.61 -0.58
C ALA A 268 -26.31 -3.60 -0.68
N THR A 269 -27.33 -3.93 -1.46
CA THR A 269 -28.50 -3.08 -1.62
C THR A 269 -29.55 -3.32 -0.53
N ALA A 270 -30.50 -2.39 -0.41
CA ALA A 270 -31.61 -2.51 0.55
C ALA A 270 -32.47 -3.76 0.30
N SER A 271 -32.64 -4.17 -0.96
CA SER A 271 -33.36 -5.39 -1.31
C SER A 271 -32.54 -6.67 -1.18
N LYS A 272 -31.33 -6.62 -0.60
CA LYS A 272 -30.44 -7.78 -0.45
C LYS A 272 -30.01 -8.39 -1.79
N MET A 273 -29.76 -7.52 -2.76
CA MET A 273 -29.01 -7.87 -3.95
C MET A 273 -27.54 -7.58 -3.67
N TYR A 274 -26.70 -8.58 -3.87
CA TYR A 274 -25.31 -8.48 -3.50
C TYR A 274 -24.38 -8.64 -4.70
N VAL A 275 -23.41 -7.73 -4.80
CA VAL A 275 -22.16 -7.98 -5.52
C VAL A 275 -21.13 -8.33 -4.46
N THR A 276 -20.73 -9.59 -4.44
CA THR A 276 -19.78 -10.16 -3.47
C THR A 276 -18.39 -10.28 -4.09
N LEU A 277 -17.39 -10.72 -3.33
CA LEU A 277 -16.07 -11.05 -3.87
C LEU A 277 -16.07 -12.49 -4.39
N PRO A 278 -15.92 -12.78 -5.70
CA PRO A 278 -16.30 -11.97 -6.86
C PRO A 278 -17.65 -12.39 -7.45
N ASN A 279 -18.65 -12.75 -6.63
CA ASN A 279 -19.89 -13.39 -7.12
C ASN A 279 -21.08 -12.43 -7.18
N LEU A 280 -22.06 -12.72 -8.05
CA LEU A 280 -23.36 -12.05 -8.04
C LEU A 280 -24.35 -12.90 -7.24
N ASP A 281 -24.91 -12.34 -6.17
CA ASP A 281 -25.77 -13.05 -5.22
C ASP A 281 -27.12 -12.35 -5.04
N PRO A 282 -28.12 -12.70 -5.88
CA PRO A 282 -29.53 -12.40 -5.63
C PRO A 282 -30.26 -13.48 -4.80
N TYR A 283 -29.56 -14.45 -4.17
CA TYR A 283 -30.19 -15.58 -3.48
C TYR A 283 -31.19 -15.12 -2.41
N ASN A 284 -30.81 -14.10 -1.64
CA ASN A 284 -31.57 -13.57 -0.52
C ASN A 284 -32.42 -12.34 -0.87
N ASN A 285 -32.56 -12.01 -2.16
CA ASN A 285 -33.32 -10.85 -2.61
C ASN A 285 -34.75 -10.84 -2.02
N ILE A 286 -35.22 -9.66 -1.60
CA ILE A 286 -36.55 -9.46 -1.01
C ILE A 286 -37.46 -8.54 -1.84
N SER A 287 -37.01 -8.01 -2.99
CA SER A 287 -37.79 -7.05 -3.78
C SER A 287 -39.03 -7.63 -4.48
N ASN A 288 -39.10 -8.95 -4.67
CA ASN A 288 -40.03 -9.64 -5.58
C ASN A 288 -39.93 -9.22 -7.06
N GLU A 289 -39.04 -8.27 -7.40
CA GLU A 289 -38.83 -7.76 -8.75
C GLU A 289 -37.72 -8.52 -9.49
N PHE A 290 -36.81 -9.16 -8.75
CA PHE A 290 -35.76 -10.04 -9.27
C PHE A 290 -35.93 -11.48 -8.76
N PRO A 291 -35.69 -12.53 -9.60
CA PRO A 291 -35.82 -13.93 -9.17
C PRO A 291 -34.95 -14.29 -7.96
N THR A 292 -35.56 -14.90 -6.93
CA THR A 292 -34.86 -15.34 -5.72
C THR A 292 -34.25 -16.73 -5.87
N GLY A 293 -33.20 -17.03 -5.09
CA GLY A 293 -32.61 -18.37 -4.99
C GLY A 293 -31.60 -18.75 -6.09
N PHE A 294 -31.06 -17.76 -6.81
CA PHE A 294 -30.06 -17.98 -7.87
C PHE A 294 -28.79 -17.21 -7.57
N ASN A 295 -27.62 -17.78 -7.85
CA ASN A 295 -26.32 -17.12 -7.74
C ASN A 295 -25.53 -17.32 -9.04
N ALA A 296 -24.71 -16.33 -9.41
CA ALA A 296 -23.78 -16.45 -10.52
C ALA A 296 -22.33 -16.42 -10.02
N SER A 297 -21.56 -17.43 -10.40
CA SER A 297 -20.15 -17.58 -10.04
C SER A 297 -19.29 -17.97 -11.24
N PRO A 298 -17.97 -17.71 -11.24
CA PRO A 298 -17.04 -17.99 -12.33
C PRO A 298 -16.98 -19.46 -12.81
N ALA A 299 -17.46 -20.41 -12.00
CA ALA A 299 -17.30 -21.85 -12.21
C ALA A 299 -18.12 -22.44 -13.38
N VAL A 300 -19.02 -21.68 -14.01
CA VAL A 300 -19.90 -22.18 -15.07
C VAL A 300 -19.30 -21.85 -16.44
N ALA A 301 -18.72 -22.87 -17.09
CA ALA A 301 -18.00 -22.76 -18.35
C ALA A 301 -18.80 -21.98 -19.42
N ASN A 302 -18.21 -20.86 -19.89
CA ASN A 302 -18.64 -19.93 -20.96
C ASN A 302 -19.22 -18.57 -20.53
N ALA A 303 -19.30 -18.20 -19.26
CA ALA A 303 -19.86 -16.91 -18.86
C ALA A 303 -18.84 -15.80 -18.55
N PHE A 304 -17.53 -16.12 -18.54
CA PHE A 304 -16.48 -15.27 -17.98
C PHE A 304 -15.24 -15.14 -18.87
N VAL A 305 -14.63 -13.96 -18.91
CA VAL A 305 -13.30 -13.72 -19.50
C VAL A 305 -12.32 -13.48 -18.35
N GLY A 306 -11.42 -14.43 -18.16
CA GLY A 306 -10.38 -14.42 -17.12
C GLY A 306 -9.78 -15.82 -16.96
N GLU A 307 -8.57 -16.04 -17.45
CA GLU A 307 -7.93 -17.35 -17.34
C GLU A 307 -7.63 -17.66 -15.85
N GLY A 308 -8.29 -18.69 -15.31
CA GLY A 308 -7.99 -19.23 -13.98
C GLY A 308 -8.77 -18.65 -12.79
N ALA A 309 -9.67 -17.70 -13.00
CA ALA A 309 -10.50 -17.15 -11.93
C ALA A 309 -11.61 -18.12 -11.49
N THR A 310 -11.78 -18.30 -10.18
CA THR A 310 -12.78 -19.16 -9.54
C THR A 310 -13.71 -18.34 -8.63
N TRP A 311 -14.77 -18.98 -8.12
CA TRP A 311 -15.74 -18.36 -7.20
C TRP A 311 -15.14 -17.93 -5.85
N ASP A 312 -13.94 -18.42 -5.55
CA ASP A 312 -13.13 -18.16 -4.37
C ASP A 312 -11.80 -17.45 -4.73
N TYR A 313 -11.76 -16.71 -5.85
CA TYR A 313 -10.52 -16.07 -6.35
C TYR A 313 -9.87 -15.12 -5.34
N PHE A 314 -10.68 -14.45 -4.50
CA PHE A 314 -10.20 -13.49 -3.53
C PHE A 314 -9.98 -14.11 -2.15
N LEU A 315 -10.39 -15.37 -1.92
CA LEU A 315 -10.31 -16.02 -0.63
C LEU A 315 -8.87 -16.08 -0.09
N ASN A 316 -8.66 -15.57 1.13
CA ASN A 316 -7.36 -15.50 1.82
C ASN A 316 -6.27 -14.69 1.09
N LYS A 317 -6.63 -13.88 0.10
CA LYS A 317 -5.68 -12.92 -0.49
C LYS A 317 -5.65 -11.65 0.36
N GLU A 318 -4.47 -11.10 0.54
CA GLU A 318 -4.24 -9.88 1.31
C GLU A 318 -3.76 -8.74 0.41
N GLY A 319 -4.01 -7.50 0.82
CA GLY A 319 -3.52 -6.29 0.13
C GLY A 319 -4.01 -6.16 -1.32
N ILE A 320 -5.28 -6.49 -1.59
CA ILE A 320 -5.83 -6.53 -2.93
C ILE A 320 -6.31 -5.14 -3.34
N PHE A 321 -5.74 -4.57 -4.39
CA PHE A 321 -6.37 -3.41 -5.03
C PHE A 321 -7.49 -3.88 -5.95
N LEU A 322 -8.70 -3.89 -5.41
CA LEU A 322 -9.91 -4.32 -6.08
C LEU A 322 -10.53 -3.14 -6.81
N THR A 323 -10.95 -3.36 -8.05
CA THR A 323 -11.96 -2.53 -8.72
C THR A 323 -13.13 -3.39 -9.15
N VAL A 324 -14.36 -2.94 -8.88
CA VAL A 324 -15.59 -3.54 -9.37
C VAL A 324 -16.34 -2.52 -10.19
N THR A 325 -16.66 -2.84 -11.44
CA THR A 325 -17.52 -2.00 -12.28
C THR A 325 -18.86 -2.69 -12.52
N VAL A 326 -19.94 -1.92 -12.41
CA VAL A 326 -21.32 -2.36 -12.64
C VAL A 326 -21.94 -1.44 -13.68
N ASP A 327 -22.30 -1.99 -14.81
CA ASP A 327 -22.87 -1.26 -15.94
C ASP A 327 -23.89 -2.14 -16.69
N VAL A 328 -24.97 -1.55 -17.20
CA VAL A 328 -26.03 -2.31 -17.87
C VAL A 328 -25.56 -2.85 -19.22
N GLU A 329 -24.78 -2.08 -19.97
CA GLU A 329 -24.32 -2.43 -21.32
C GLU A 329 -23.04 -3.27 -21.31
N GLN A 330 -22.18 -3.09 -20.31
CA GLN A 330 -20.90 -3.78 -20.16
C GLN A 330 -20.96 -4.93 -19.15
N GLY A 331 -22.01 -5.04 -18.34
CA GLY A 331 -22.18 -6.06 -17.30
C GLY A 331 -21.40 -5.74 -16.03
N VAL A 332 -20.99 -6.79 -15.29
CA VAL A 332 -20.25 -6.63 -14.02
C VAL A 332 -18.83 -7.17 -14.17
N LYS A 333 -17.82 -6.35 -13.85
CA LYS A 333 -16.42 -6.73 -13.97
C LYS A 333 -15.67 -6.56 -12.66
N PHE A 334 -14.72 -7.46 -12.42
CA PHE A 334 -13.82 -7.44 -11.27
C PHE A 334 -12.38 -7.39 -11.76
N TYR A 335 -11.62 -6.48 -11.17
CA TYR A 335 -10.22 -6.26 -11.47
C TYR A 335 -9.38 -6.40 -10.21
N ASP A 336 -8.20 -6.98 -10.37
CA ASP A 336 -7.16 -7.09 -9.35
C ASP A 336 -5.94 -6.36 -9.88
N LYS A 337 -5.52 -5.27 -9.21
CA LYS A 337 -4.36 -4.46 -9.60
C LYS A 337 -4.45 -3.99 -11.07
N GLY A 338 -5.62 -3.49 -11.45
CA GLY A 338 -5.87 -2.97 -12.80
C GLY A 338 -6.08 -4.04 -13.88
N VAL A 339 -5.96 -5.34 -13.56
CA VAL A 339 -6.12 -6.44 -14.52
C VAL A 339 -7.51 -7.03 -14.39
N LEU A 340 -8.24 -7.15 -15.50
CA LEU A 340 -9.55 -7.81 -15.54
C LEU A 340 -9.41 -9.29 -15.20
N ILE A 341 -10.06 -9.72 -14.12
CA ILE A 341 -10.04 -11.11 -13.63
C ILE A 341 -11.35 -11.83 -13.93
N ILE A 342 -12.48 -11.16 -13.73
CA ILE A 342 -13.81 -11.74 -13.97
C ILE A 342 -14.67 -10.73 -14.70
N TRP A 343 -15.37 -11.20 -15.72
CA TRP A 343 -16.39 -10.42 -16.42
C TRP A 343 -17.68 -11.22 -16.55
N TYR A 344 -18.71 -10.80 -15.82
CA TYR A 344 -20.09 -11.21 -16.01
C TYR A 344 -20.66 -10.45 -17.21
N ARG A 345 -20.73 -11.09 -18.37
CA ARG A 345 -21.25 -10.46 -19.59
C ARG A 345 -22.74 -10.11 -19.45
N PRO A 346 -23.19 -8.97 -19.98
CA PRO A 346 -24.57 -8.48 -19.83
C PRO A 346 -25.61 -9.46 -20.38
N ASP A 347 -25.29 -10.17 -21.46
CA ASP A 347 -26.17 -11.13 -22.14
C ASP A 347 -26.25 -12.51 -21.48
N TYR A 348 -25.45 -12.75 -20.43
CA TYR A 348 -25.47 -14.01 -19.72
C TYR A 348 -26.77 -14.18 -18.95
N VAL A 349 -27.49 -15.27 -19.24
CA VAL A 349 -28.73 -15.63 -18.55
C VAL A 349 -28.40 -16.29 -17.21
N MET A 350 -28.69 -15.59 -16.11
CA MET A 350 -28.50 -16.08 -14.75
C MET A 350 -29.60 -17.06 -14.34
N SER A 351 -30.85 -16.80 -14.73
CA SER A 351 -31.99 -17.67 -14.45
C SER A 351 -33.16 -17.40 -15.38
N GLY A 352 -33.73 -18.45 -15.98
CA GLY A 352 -34.89 -18.31 -16.88
C GLY A 352 -34.58 -17.44 -18.10
N THR A 353 -35.10 -16.22 -18.11
CA THR A 353 -34.80 -15.18 -19.12
C THR A 353 -34.07 -13.98 -18.53
N THR A 354 -33.81 -13.99 -17.23
CA THR A 354 -33.14 -12.90 -16.50
C THR A 354 -31.64 -12.99 -16.69
N THR A 355 -31.07 -11.87 -17.08
CA THR A 355 -29.68 -11.69 -17.50
C THR A 355 -28.87 -10.92 -16.47
N VAL A 356 -27.55 -10.83 -16.67
CA VAL A 356 -26.68 -9.95 -15.90
C VAL A 356 -27.02 -8.48 -16.14
N ALA A 357 -27.47 -8.10 -17.34
CA ALA A 357 -27.94 -6.74 -17.60
C ALA A 357 -29.16 -6.40 -16.72
N ASP A 358 -30.12 -7.32 -16.58
CA ASP A 358 -31.28 -7.13 -15.68
C ASP A 358 -30.84 -7.03 -14.21
N PHE A 359 -29.79 -7.77 -13.82
CA PHE A 359 -29.21 -7.67 -12.47
C PHE A 359 -28.55 -6.31 -12.25
N ALA A 360 -27.74 -5.85 -13.20
CA ALA A 360 -27.06 -4.56 -13.14
C ALA A 360 -28.06 -3.40 -13.11
N GLU A 361 -29.11 -3.44 -13.95
CA GLU A 361 -30.19 -2.46 -13.96
C GLU A 361 -30.88 -2.36 -12.60
N PHE A 362 -31.21 -3.50 -11.98
CA PHE A 362 -31.83 -3.53 -10.66
C PHE A 362 -30.91 -2.96 -9.57
N VAL A 363 -29.65 -3.39 -9.52
CA VAL A 363 -28.67 -2.90 -8.54
C VAL A 363 -28.44 -1.40 -8.69
N LEU A 364 -28.22 -0.92 -9.91
CA LEU A 364 -27.99 0.51 -10.18
C LEU A 364 -29.23 1.34 -9.86
N GLY A 365 -30.44 0.84 -10.11
CA GLY A 365 -31.68 1.52 -9.73
C GLY A 365 -31.85 1.66 -8.21
N GLU A 366 -31.42 0.66 -7.43
CA GLU A 366 -31.39 0.77 -5.96
C GLU A 366 -30.31 1.73 -5.48
N ILE A 367 -29.13 1.71 -6.10
CA ILE A 367 -28.04 2.64 -5.81
C ILE A 367 -28.47 4.09 -6.09
N GLU A 368 -29.18 4.34 -7.19
CA GLU A 368 -29.65 5.68 -7.55
C GLU A 368 -30.75 6.19 -6.62
N SER A 369 -31.63 5.30 -6.13
CA SER A 369 -32.78 5.69 -5.31
C SER A 369 -32.50 5.68 -3.80
N SER A 370 -31.60 4.82 -3.32
CA SER A 370 -31.41 4.55 -1.89
C SER A 370 -29.95 4.33 -1.47
N GLY A 371 -29.02 4.27 -2.42
CA GLY A 371 -27.62 3.97 -2.14
C GLY A 371 -27.38 2.48 -1.87
N PHE A 372 -26.28 2.17 -1.19
CA PHE A 372 -25.88 0.80 -0.87
C PHE A 372 -24.97 0.76 0.35
N THR A 373 -24.66 -0.45 0.83
CA THR A 373 -23.63 -0.67 1.85
C THR A 373 -22.41 -1.33 1.21
N PHE A 374 -21.26 -0.70 1.33
CA PHE A 374 -19.97 -1.21 0.89
C PHE A 374 -19.31 -2.07 1.96
N MET A 375 -18.75 -3.22 1.57
CA MET A 375 -18.07 -4.19 2.46
C MET A 375 -18.95 -4.67 3.63
N GLU A 376 -20.25 -4.87 3.40
CA GLU A 376 -21.13 -5.55 4.38
C GLU A 376 -20.65 -7.00 4.56
N GLY A 377 -20.65 -7.51 5.80
CA GLY A 377 -20.25 -8.88 6.10
C GLY A 377 -18.73 -9.14 6.02
N ALA A 378 -17.94 -8.12 5.69
CA ALA A 378 -16.50 -8.16 5.86
C ALA A 378 -16.17 -8.35 7.34
N VAL A 379 -15.27 -9.28 7.68
CA VAL A 379 -14.97 -9.59 9.09
C VAL A 379 -14.44 -8.34 9.81
N ALA A 380 -14.72 -8.25 11.12
CA ALA A 380 -14.41 -7.10 11.98
C ALA A 380 -12.96 -6.54 11.96
N ASN A 381 -12.00 -7.28 11.40
CA ASN A 381 -10.60 -6.87 11.26
C ASN A 381 -10.18 -6.63 9.81
N SER A 382 -11.10 -6.72 8.85
CA SER A 382 -10.84 -6.37 7.46
C SER A 382 -10.66 -4.86 7.32
N VAL A 383 -9.81 -4.47 6.40
CA VAL A 383 -9.43 -3.08 6.19
C VAL A 383 -9.68 -2.70 4.75
N THR A 384 -10.25 -1.52 4.59
CA THR A 384 -10.38 -0.84 3.31
C THR A 384 -9.50 0.40 3.33
N THR A 385 -8.59 0.54 2.37
CA THR A 385 -7.90 1.80 2.09
C THR A 385 -8.21 2.28 0.67
N ASN A 386 -7.98 3.56 0.40
CA ASN A 386 -8.14 4.14 -0.94
C ASN A 386 -9.52 3.92 -1.57
N PHE A 387 -10.58 3.89 -0.74
CA PHE A 387 -11.94 3.79 -1.26
C PHE A 387 -12.25 5.00 -2.14
N GLN A 388 -12.61 4.71 -3.38
CA GLN A 388 -13.04 5.68 -4.39
C GLN A 388 -14.20 5.10 -5.19
N MET A 389 -15.07 6.00 -5.64
CA MET A 389 -16.25 5.66 -6.41
C MET A 389 -16.42 6.67 -7.54
N ASP A 390 -16.61 6.16 -8.75
CA ASP A 390 -16.74 6.92 -9.99
C ASP A 390 -17.86 6.33 -10.85
N GLU A 391 -18.13 6.93 -12.01
CA GLU A 391 -18.93 6.31 -13.08
C GLU A 391 -18.28 4.98 -13.54
N ALA A 392 -18.99 4.17 -14.34
CA ALA A 392 -18.43 2.93 -14.85
C ALA A 392 -17.16 3.20 -15.68
N LEU A 393 -16.02 2.71 -15.18
CA LEU A 393 -14.70 2.90 -15.76
C LEU A 393 -14.48 1.82 -16.84
N THR A 394 -13.79 2.23 -17.90
CA THR A 394 -13.27 1.32 -18.93
C THR A 394 -12.08 0.51 -18.41
N ASP A 395 -11.72 -0.57 -19.11
CA ASP A 395 -10.58 -1.42 -18.73
C ASP A 395 -9.27 -0.59 -18.68
N GLU A 396 -9.09 0.36 -19.60
CA GLU A 396 -7.95 1.28 -19.62
C GLU A 396 -7.94 2.24 -18.43
N GLU A 397 -9.09 2.79 -18.05
CA GLU A 397 -9.20 3.70 -16.91
C GLU A 397 -8.96 2.99 -15.58
N VAL A 398 -9.43 1.74 -15.44
CA VAL A 398 -9.15 0.93 -14.25
C VAL A 398 -7.65 0.64 -14.11
N LEU A 399 -6.97 0.35 -15.22
CA LEU A 399 -5.51 0.18 -15.21
C LEU A 399 -4.78 1.48 -14.84
N ALA A 400 -5.19 2.61 -15.43
CA ALA A 400 -4.60 3.91 -15.13
C ALA A 400 -4.80 4.30 -13.66
N LEU A 401 -5.98 4.01 -13.10
CA LEU A 401 -6.31 4.23 -11.70
C LEU A 401 -5.38 3.44 -10.77
N TYR A 402 -5.16 2.16 -11.07
CA TYR A 402 -4.22 1.34 -10.31
C TYR A 402 -2.78 1.87 -10.42
N GLN A 403 -2.32 2.24 -11.62
CA GLN A 403 -0.97 2.78 -11.83
C GLN A 403 -0.75 4.07 -11.05
N GLN A 404 -1.75 4.97 -11.03
CA GLN A 404 -1.72 6.18 -10.22
C GLN A 404 -1.60 5.86 -8.72
N GLN A 405 -2.38 4.90 -8.22
CA GLN A 405 -2.35 4.49 -6.82
C GLN A 405 -1.02 3.79 -6.44
N ALA A 406 -0.41 3.06 -7.37
CA ALA A 406 0.88 2.39 -7.19
C ALA A 406 2.10 3.33 -7.41
N GLY A 407 1.89 4.61 -7.70
CA GLY A 407 2.97 5.56 -8.01
C GLY A 407 3.73 5.23 -9.31
N MET A 408 3.14 4.40 -10.18
CA MET A 408 3.71 4.03 -11.47
C MET A 408 3.36 5.12 -12.50
N THR A 409 4.36 5.82 -13.02
CA THR A 409 4.15 6.81 -14.08
C THR A 409 3.83 6.11 -15.40
N VAL A 410 2.79 6.59 -16.08
CA VAL A 410 2.43 6.16 -17.44
C VAL A 410 3.46 6.78 -18.40
N GLU A 411 4.35 5.97 -18.97
CA GLU A 411 5.24 6.38 -20.06
C GLU A 411 4.54 6.43 -21.42
#